data_AF-A0A813JE83-F1
#
_entry.id   AF-A0A813JE83-F1
#
_cell.length_a   1.000
_cell.length_b   1.000
_cell.length_c   1.000
_cell.angle_alpha   90.00
_cell.angle_beta   90.00
_cell.angle_gamma   90.00
#
_symmetry.space_group_name_H-M   'P 1'
#
loop_
_entity.id
_entity.type
_entity.pdbx_description
1 polymer ?
#
loop_
_entity_poly.entity_id
_entity_poly.type
_entity_poly.pdbx_seq_one_letter_code
_entity_poly.pdbx_strand_id
1 'polypeptide(L)'
;VFRVSRRSSGNKRREWVSRRASGAEDLEIARSAAEGAKLELEAAKLRAEAEDLERALALERRHFRAREILGRGQQVSAGELAVRLGASGVNLADEGIRRVVEACRPGQPDAALTFEDLASPAFDAALNTVIAEDLWMQREKQREDDERDRKEAAENRQRQIESPARSEPVIDLNDDRSIGTRLLSCLAYLLPLLDVIQYGFPLLQVVPGLAPLFALLAIPSSLINAIPFGSLILFFGLSSLSNNKEYPRLLRFNLQQAVLLDVLLFIPNIIFSLGAMVAGEGGGMPEESMVVVFVAVSICTIYSVGVTTLLGDDPDGIPGLSNAAKNSIDRDRS
;
A
#
# COMPACT_ATOMS: atom_id res chain seq x y z
N VAL A 1 56.37 31.20 84.87
CA VAL A 1 57.53 30.57 84.18
C VAL A 1 57.25 29.06 84.21
N PHE A 2 56.77 28.36 83.19
CA PHE A 2 57.33 28.13 81.85
C PHE A 2 56.17 27.73 80.91
N ARG A 3 55.97 28.49 79.83
CA ARG A 3 55.05 28.12 78.73
C ARG A 3 55.87 27.34 77.71
N VAL A 4 56.06 26.03 77.90
CA VAL A 4 56.84 25.18 76.98
C VAL A 4 55.92 24.40 76.05
N SER A 5 56.01 24.80 74.77
CA SER A 5 56.14 23.92 73.61
C SER A 5 55.23 22.69 73.52
N ARG A 6 54.02 22.89 73.00
CA ARG A 6 53.30 21.85 72.25
C ARG A 6 53.05 22.19 70.77
N ARG A 7 53.49 23.36 70.29
CA ARG A 7 53.23 23.82 68.90
C ARG A 7 54.27 23.40 67.85
N SER A 8 55.46 22.95 68.24
CA SER A 8 56.56 22.69 67.28
C SER A 8 56.49 21.31 66.61
N SER A 9 56.05 20.25 67.30
CA SER A 9 56.01 18.90 66.70
C SER A 9 54.84 18.68 65.74
N GLY A 10 53.70 19.36 65.98
CA GLY A 10 52.53 19.32 65.11
C GLY A 10 52.76 20.01 63.77
N ASN A 11 53.55 21.09 63.75
CA ASN A 11 53.81 21.84 62.52
C ASN A 11 54.76 21.07 61.58
N LYS A 12 55.86 20.52 62.13
CA LYS A 12 56.77 19.68 61.34
C LYS A 12 56.12 18.41 60.81
N ARG A 13 55.22 17.76 61.57
CA ARG A 13 54.44 16.61 61.06
C ARG A 13 53.47 17.00 59.96
N ARG A 14 52.76 18.13 60.09
CA ARG A 14 51.83 18.61 59.06
C ARG A 14 52.53 18.98 57.77
N GLU A 15 53.69 19.62 57.85
CA GLU A 15 54.50 19.99 56.70
C GLU A 15 55.09 18.77 56.00
N TRP A 16 55.51 17.76 56.78
CA TRP A 16 55.99 16.48 56.25
C TRP A 16 54.88 15.65 55.60
N VAL A 17 53.67 15.63 56.18
CA VAL A 17 52.48 14.98 55.59
C VAL A 17 52.03 15.71 54.32
N SER A 18 52.04 17.05 54.31
CA SER A 18 51.69 17.85 53.13
C SER A 18 52.66 17.62 51.97
N ARG A 19 53.98 17.63 52.21
CA ARG A 19 54.99 17.32 51.17
C ARG A 19 54.93 15.88 50.68
N ARG A 20 54.51 14.94 51.54
CA ARG A 20 54.32 13.54 51.16
C ARG A 20 53.04 13.33 50.36
N ALA A 21 51.98 14.09 50.66
CA ALA A 21 50.74 14.11 49.89
C ALA A 21 50.94 14.77 48.52
N SER A 22 51.59 15.93 48.45
CA SER A 22 51.91 16.59 47.18
C SER A 22 52.83 15.74 46.31
N GLY A 23 53.86 15.13 46.91
CA GLY A 23 54.75 14.22 46.18
C GLY A 23 54.07 12.92 45.73
N ALA A 24 53.00 12.48 46.40
CA ALA A 24 52.20 11.33 45.96
C ALA A 24 51.28 11.69 44.79
N GLU A 25 50.67 12.87 44.82
CA GLU A 25 49.84 13.41 43.73
C GLU A 25 50.67 13.68 42.47
N ASP A 26 51.86 14.27 42.61
CA ASP A 26 52.82 14.45 41.50
C ASP A 26 53.26 13.10 40.90
N LEU A 27 53.40 12.06 41.72
CA LEU A 27 53.71 10.69 41.29
C LEU A 27 52.55 10.02 40.55
N GLU A 28 51.31 10.26 40.96
CA GLU A 28 50.11 9.77 40.26
C GLU A 28 49.89 10.48 38.92
N ILE A 29 50.15 11.79 38.85
CA ILE A 29 50.13 12.55 37.59
C ILE A 29 51.23 12.03 36.66
N ALA A 30 52.45 11.80 37.16
CA ALA A 30 53.53 11.23 36.36
C ALA A 30 53.23 9.81 35.88
N ARG A 31 52.59 8.97 36.71
CA ARG A 31 52.15 7.62 36.32
C ARG A 31 51.06 7.65 35.27
N SER A 32 50.03 8.47 35.42
CA SER A 32 48.95 8.59 34.43
C SER A 32 49.44 9.17 33.10
N ALA A 33 50.38 10.12 33.13
CA ALA A 33 51.04 10.62 31.92
C ALA A 33 51.90 9.53 31.24
N ALA A 34 52.62 8.71 32.01
CA ALA A 34 53.39 7.60 31.48
C ALA A 34 52.51 6.47 30.90
N GLU A 35 51.37 6.17 31.55
CA GLU A 35 50.36 5.25 31.05
C GLU A 35 49.71 5.78 29.77
N GLY A 36 49.39 7.07 29.71
CA GLY A 36 48.88 7.73 28.49
C GLY A 36 49.87 7.65 27.32
N ALA A 37 51.13 8.00 27.54
CA ALA A 37 52.18 7.90 26.52
C ALA A 37 52.41 6.45 26.04
N LYS A 38 52.28 5.47 26.93
CA LYS A 38 52.34 4.04 26.58
C LYS A 38 51.17 3.63 25.68
N LEU A 39 49.94 4.04 26.02
CA LEU A 39 48.74 3.76 25.23
C LEU A 39 48.79 4.43 23.85
N GLU A 40 49.31 5.65 23.74
CA GLU A 40 49.49 6.34 22.45
C GLU A 40 50.50 5.61 21.56
N LEU A 41 51.60 5.11 22.12
CA LEU A 41 52.58 4.33 21.38
C LEU A 41 52.02 2.97 20.92
N GLU A 42 51.23 2.31 21.76
CA GLU A 42 50.51 1.08 21.39
C GLU A 42 49.48 1.36 20.28
N ALA A 43 48.71 2.44 20.38
CA ALA A 43 47.75 2.85 19.34
C ALA A 43 48.43 3.20 18.02
N ALA A 44 49.58 3.90 18.04
CA ALA A 44 50.36 4.19 16.86
C ALA A 44 50.91 2.91 16.20
N LYS A 45 51.38 1.95 17.00
CA LYS A 45 51.84 0.65 16.52
C LYS A 45 50.71 -0.15 15.87
N LEU A 46 49.53 -0.19 16.49
CA LEU A 46 48.35 -0.87 15.94
C LEU A 46 47.87 -0.23 14.64
N ARG A 47 47.93 1.10 14.52
CA ARG A 47 47.61 1.80 13.25
C ARG A 47 48.59 1.43 12.14
N ALA A 48 49.89 1.41 12.43
CA ALA A 48 50.89 1.01 11.45
C ALA A 48 50.70 -0.45 10.99
N GLU A 49 50.41 -1.36 11.93
CA GLU A 49 50.11 -2.76 11.62
C GLU A 49 48.82 -2.92 10.80
N ALA A 50 47.78 -2.14 11.11
CA ALA A 50 46.53 -2.12 10.34
C ALA A 50 46.76 -1.62 8.91
N GLU A 51 47.55 -0.55 8.72
CA GLU A 51 47.89 -0.05 7.38
C GLU A 51 48.71 -1.08 6.57
N ASP A 52 49.66 -1.77 7.21
CA ASP A 52 50.45 -2.82 6.56
C ASP A 52 49.57 -4.00 6.12
N LEU A 53 48.64 -4.42 6.99
CA LEU A 53 47.65 -5.46 6.69
C LEU A 53 46.71 -5.03 5.55
N GLU A 54 46.20 -3.79 5.58
CA GLU A 54 45.35 -3.26 4.51
C GLU A 54 46.09 -3.20 3.18
N ARG A 55 47.36 -2.78 3.17
CA ARG A 55 48.20 -2.77 1.96
C ARG A 55 48.42 -4.20 1.43
N ALA A 56 48.67 -5.16 2.30
CA ALA A 56 48.83 -6.57 1.92
C ALA A 56 47.54 -7.16 1.32
N LEU A 57 46.39 -6.95 1.98
CA LEU A 57 45.09 -7.39 1.49
C LEU A 57 44.70 -6.72 0.17
N ALA A 58 45.01 -5.43 0.00
CA ALA A 58 44.78 -4.72 -1.25
C ALA A 58 45.59 -5.31 -2.40
N LEU A 59 46.85 -5.69 -2.16
CA LEU A 59 47.70 -6.36 -3.14
C LEU A 59 47.14 -7.74 -3.52
N GLU A 60 46.76 -8.55 -2.53
CA GLU A 60 46.17 -9.87 -2.79
C GLU A 60 44.88 -9.76 -3.60
N ARG A 61 44.00 -8.82 -3.24
CA ARG A 61 42.75 -8.56 -3.95
C ARG A 61 42.99 -8.16 -5.40
N ARG A 62 43.97 -7.26 -5.64
CA ARG A 62 44.36 -6.84 -7.00
C ARG A 62 44.89 -8.01 -7.81
N HIS A 63 45.78 -8.81 -7.23
CA HIS A 63 46.38 -9.96 -7.89
C HIS A 63 45.33 -11.03 -8.22
N PHE A 64 44.41 -11.31 -7.28
CA PHE A 64 43.33 -12.25 -7.49
C PHE A 64 42.45 -11.82 -8.68
N ARG A 65 41.95 -10.58 -8.66
CA ARG A 65 41.12 -10.05 -9.74
C ARG A 65 41.88 -9.97 -11.06
N ALA A 66 43.16 -9.55 -11.04
CA ALA A 66 43.98 -9.52 -12.24
C ALA A 66 44.09 -10.92 -12.88
N ARG A 67 44.26 -11.99 -12.08
CA ARG A 67 44.25 -13.38 -12.59
C ARG A 67 42.89 -13.79 -13.13
N GLU A 68 41.82 -13.41 -12.46
CA GLU A 68 40.44 -13.69 -12.89
C GLU A 68 40.16 -13.04 -14.25
N ILE A 69 40.51 -11.76 -14.39
CA ILE A 69 40.38 -11.02 -15.65
C ILE A 69 41.32 -11.57 -16.72
N LEU A 70 42.56 -11.96 -16.41
CA LEU A 70 43.51 -12.49 -17.40
C LEU A 70 43.18 -13.93 -17.86
N GLY A 71 42.53 -14.72 -17.00
CA GLY A 71 42.17 -16.10 -17.26
C GLY A 71 43.40 -16.96 -17.60
N ARG A 72 43.36 -17.65 -18.75
CA ARG A 72 44.51 -18.43 -19.29
C ARG A 72 45.40 -17.62 -20.26
N GLY A 73 45.05 -16.38 -20.55
CA GLY A 73 45.80 -15.53 -21.49
C GLY A 73 47.01 -14.85 -20.83
N GLN A 74 47.87 -14.23 -21.64
CA GLN A 74 48.95 -13.35 -21.14
C GLN A 74 48.57 -11.88 -21.13
N GLN A 75 47.61 -11.48 -21.97
CA GLN A 75 47.12 -10.11 -22.10
C GLN A 75 45.61 -10.13 -22.40
N VAL A 76 44.93 -9.02 -22.15
CA VAL A 76 43.49 -8.84 -22.39
C VAL A 76 43.28 -7.55 -23.19
N SER A 77 42.61 -7.65 -24.34
CA SER A 77 42.24 -6.48 -25.15
C SER A 77 41.08 -5.70 -24.52
N ALA A 78 40.86 -4.45 -24.92
CA ALA A 78 39.76 -3.62 -24.40
C ALA A 78 38.37 -4.29 -24.56
N GLY A 79 38.11 -4.89 -25.72
CA GLY A 79 36.85 -5.62 -25.96
C GLY A 79 36.70 -6.87 -25.09
N GLU A 80 37.79 -7.63 -24.87
CA GLU A 80 37.76 -8.77 -23.95
C GLU A 80 37.61 -8.34 -22.49
N LEU A 81 38.21 -7.21 -22.10
CA LEU A 81 38.11 -6.65 -20.77
C LEU A 81 36.65 -6.33 -20.43
N ALA A 82 35.92 -5.70 -21.35
CA ALA A 82 34.49 -5.41 -21.20
C ALA A 82 33.67 -6.69 -20.95
N VAL A 83 33.91 -7.73 -21.74
CA VAL A 83 33.21 -9.03 -21.62
C VAL A 83 33.51 -9.70 -20.28
N ARG A 84 34.77 -9.70 -19.84
CA ARG A 84 35.19 -10.37 -18.60
C ARG A 84 34.73 -9.63 -17.35
N LEU A 85 34.71 -8.30 -17.38
CA LEU A 85 34.11 -7.48 -16.33
C LEU A 85 32.59 -7.69 -16.27
N GLY A 86 31.91 -7.79 -17.42
CA GLY A 86 30.48 -8.09 -17.48
C GLY A 86 30.13 -9.45 -16.87
N ALA A 87 30.96 -10.48 -17.10
CA ALA A 87 30.81 -11.79 -16.45
C ALA A 87 30.95 -11.73 -14.92
N SER A 88 31.63 -10.70 -14.39
CA SER A 88 31.81 -10.44 -12.96
C SER A 88 30.74 -9.50 -12.39
N GLY A 89 29.73 -9.11 -13.19
CA GLY A 89 28.65 -8.21 -12.80
C GLY A 89 28.95 -6.71 -12.99
N VAL A 90 30.06 -6.36 -13.64
CA VAL A 90 30.47 -4.98 -13.91
C VAL A 90 30.30 -4.68 -15.39
N ASN A 91 29.16 -4.08 -15.76
CA ASN A 91 28.89 -3.66 -17.13
C ASN A 91 29.31 -2.20 -17.31
N LEU A 92 30.30 -1.96 -18.16
CA LEU A 92 30.79 -0.63 -18.47
C LEU A 92 30.56 -0.33 -19.95
N ALA A 93 30.20 0.90 -20.27
CA ALA A 93 30.19 1.39 -21.64
C ALA A 93 31.63 1.40 -22.22
N ASP A 94 31.74 1.34 -23.55
CA ASP A 94 33.03 1.31 -24.26
C ASP A 94 33.94 2.49 -23.88
N GLU A 95 33.36 3.66 -23.60
CA GLU A 95 34.09 4.85 -23.16
C GLU A 95 34.69 4.68 -21.75
N GLY A 96 33.96 4.01 -20.85
CA GLY A 96 34.45 3.67 -19.52
C GLY A 96 35.65 2.71 -19.58
N ILE A 97 35.59 1.72 -20.48
CA ILE A 97 36.69 0.78 -20.72
C ILE A 97 37.93 1.50 -21.26
N ARG A 98 37.77 2.41 -22.23
CA ARG A 98 38.88 3.23 -22.75
C ARG A 98 39.55 4.07 -21.66
N ARG A 99 38.78 4.68 -20.77
CA ARG A 99 39.31 5.44 -19.62
C ARG A 99 40.11 4.56 -18.65
N VAL A 100 39.67 3.33 -18.43
CA VAL A 100 40.42 2.36 -17.59
C VAL A 100 41.72 1.95 -18.27
N VAL A 101 41.72 1.70 -19.58
CA VAL A 101 42.94 1.36 -20.35
C VAL A 101 43.91 2.54 -20.37
N GLU A 102 43.45 3.75 -20.63
CA GLU A 102 44.26 4.98 -20.65
C GLU A 102 44.93 5.25 -19.29
N ALA A 103 44.25 4.97 -18.19
CA ALA A 103 44.82 5.11 -16.85
C ALA A 103 45.95 4.09 -16.57
N CYS A 104 45.91 2.92 -17.22
CA CYS A 104 46.95 1.91 -17.10
C CYS A 104 48.10 2.15 -18.09
N ARG A 105 47.77 2.57 -19.32
CA ARG A 105 48.69 2.83 -20.42
C ARG A 105 48.38 4.17 -21.09
N PRO A 106 48.98 5.26 -20.60
CA PRO A 106 48.76 6.59 -21.15
C PRO A 106 49.13 6.67 -22.64
N GLY A 107 48.25 7.25 -23.44
CA GLY A 107 48.43 7.43 -24.89
C GLY A 107 48.20 6.17 -25.72
N GLN A 108 47.71 5.07 -25.14
CA GLN A 108 47.42 3.82 -25.84
C GLN A 108 46.04 3.25 -25.43
N PRO A 109 44.93 3.90 -25.83
CA PRO A 109 43.58 3.56 -25.35
C PRO A 109 43.06 2.19 -25.79
N ASP A 110 43.66 1.59 -26.82
CA ASP A 110 43.30 0.27 -27.35
C ASP A 110 44.38 -0.80 -27.07
N ALA A 111 45.40 -0.48 -26.26
CA ALA A 111 46.45 -1.46 -25.94
C ALA A 111 45.92 -2.60 -25.07
N ALA A 112 46.45 -3.80 -25.33
CA ALA A 112 46.16 -4.96 -24.49
C ALA A 112 46.85 -4.81 -23.12
N LEU A 113 46.10 -5.06 -22.05
CA LEU A 113 46.58 -4.98 -20.68
C LEU A 113 47.21 -6.31 -20.26
N THR A 114 48.36 -6.23 -19.58
CA THR A 114 49.06 -7.36 -18.98
C THR A 114 48.63 -7.58 -17.53
N PHE A 115 49.13 -8.64 -16.91
CA PHE A 115 48.93 -8.88 -15.47
C PHE A 115 49.39 -7.70 -14.60
N GLU A 116 50.53 -7.08 -14.91
CA GLU A 116 51.06 -5.94 -14.16
C GLU A 116 50.16 -4.71 -14.27
N ASP A 117 49.60 -4.48 -15.47
CA ASP A 117 48.66 -3.38 -15.70
C ASP A 117 47.36 -3.58 -14.89
N LEU A 118 46.79 -4.80 -14.90
CA LEU A 118 45.56 -5.15 -14.17
C LEU A 118 45.75 -5.19 -12.65
N ALA A 119 46.96 -5.51 -12.18
CA ALA A 119 47.32 -5.51 -10.77
C ALA A 119 47.72 -4.11 -10.26
N SER A 120 47.76 -3.10 -11.14
CA SER A 120 48.19 -1.75 -10.78
C SER A 120 47.17 -1.00 -9.90
N PRO A 121 47.63 -0.08 -9.03
CA PRO A 121 46.73 0.83 -8.32
C PRO A 121 45.92 1.76 -9.25
N ALA A 122 46.49 2.07 -10.43
CA ALA A 122 45.87 2.95 -11.42
C ALA A 122 44.62 2.30 -12.03
N PHE A 123 44.69 1.00 -12.36
CA PHE A 123 43.52 0.23 -12.82
C PHE A 123 42.40 0.26 -11.79
N ASP A 124 42.72 0.03 -10.52
CA ASP A 124 41.76 0.05 -9.41
C ASP A 124 41.05 1.40 -9.27
N ALA A 125 41.83 2.47 -9.24
CA ALA A 125 41.30 3.82 -9.10
C ALA A 125 40.40 4.18 -10.28
N ALA A 126 40.84 3.88 -11.50
CA ALA A 126 40.08 4.17 -12.72
C ALA A 126 38.78 3.36 -12.77
N LEU A 127 38.84 2.05 -12.48
CA LEU A 127 37.67 1.18 -12.49
C LEU A 127 36.64 1.62 -11.46
N ASN A 128 37.05 1.91 -10.22
CA ASN A 128 36.14 2.37 -9.18
C ASN A 128 35.50 3.72 -9.51
N THR A 129 36.24 4.63 -10.14
CA THR A 129 35.73 5.94 -10.56
C THR A 129 34.65 5.78 -11.62
N VAL A 130 34.90 4.97 -12.65
CA VAL A 130 33.94 4.76 -13.74
C VAL A 130 32.68 4.04 -13.23
N ILE A 131 32.84 3.04 -12.35
CA ILE A 131 31.68 2.36 -11.73
C ILE A 131 30.85 3.34 -10.90
N ALA A 132 31.50 4.22 -10.11
CA ALA A 132 30.79 5.20 -9.29
C ALA A 132 30.02 6.22 -10.16
N GLU A 133 30.63 6.71 -11.23
CA GLU A 133 29.99 7.59 -12.21
C GLU A 133 28.77 6.92 -12.87
N ASP A 134 28.90 5.67 -13.32
CA ASP A 134 27.79 4.94 -13.97
C ASP A 134 26.62 4.70 -13.00
N LEU A 135 26.90 4.31 -11.76
CA LEU A 135 25.88 4.14 -10.73
C LEU A 135 25.16 5.44 -10.38
N TRP A 136 25.87 6.57 -10.37
CA TRP A 136 25.27 7.88 -10.13
C TRP A 136 24.35 8.28 -11.28
N MET A 137 24.81 8.11 -12.52
CA MET A 137 24.01 8.37 -13.73
C MET A 137 22.74 7.51 -13.78
N GLN A 138 22.85 6.22 -13.44
CA GLN A 138 21.69 5.32 -13.40
C GLN A 138 20.66 5.75 -12.34
N ARG A 139 21.12 6.15 -11.15
CA ARG A 139 20.24 6.63 -10.07
C ARG A 139 19.58 7.96 -10.39
N GLU A 140 20.29 8.86 -11.06
CA GLU A 140 19.74 10.14 -11.49
C GLU A 140 18.65 9.94 -12.54
N LYS A 141 18.90 9.10 -13.54
CA LYS A 141 17.88 8.72 -14.53
C LYS A 141 16.66 8.06 -13.90
N GLN A 142 16.85 7.16 -12.94
CA GLN A 142 15.73 6.55 -12.19
C GLN A 142 14.91 7.59 -11.43
N ARG A 143 15.54 8.60 -10.84
CA ARG A 143 14.83 9.69 -10.16
C ARG A 143 14.03 10.54 -11.12
N GLU A 144 14.58 10.84 -12.29
CA GLU A 144 13.86 11.58 -13.33
C GLU A 144 12.66 10.79 -13.85
N ASP A 145 12.83 9.50 -14.10
CA ASP A 145 11.73 8.62 -14.53
C ASP A 145 10.67 8.50 -13.43
N ASP A 146 11.05 8.31 -12.16
CA ASP A 146 10.13 8.30 -11.02
C ASP A 146 9.38 9.64 -10.86
N GLU A 147 10.07 10.77 -11.08
CA GLU A 147 9.46 12.09 -11.04
C GLU A 147 8.48 12.30 -12.20
N ARG A 148 8.82 11.83 -13.40
CA ARG A 148 7.92 11.85 -14.56
C ARG A 148 6.69 11.00 -14.30
N ASP A 149 6.86 9.76 -13.83
CA ASP A 149 5.76 8.87 -13.51
C ASP A 149 4.86 9.45 -12.40
N ARG A 150 5.45 10.09 -11.38
CA ARG A 150 4.69 10.79 -10.33
C ARG A 150 3.93 11.98 -10.88
N LYS A 151 4.52 12.78 -11.77
CA LYS A 151 3.86 13.92 -12.43
C LYS A 151 2.74 13.43 -13.34
N GLU A 152 2.98 12.43 -14.18
CA GLU A 152 1.97 11.81 -15.04
C GLU A 152 0.83 11.18 -14.23
N ALA A 153 1.13 10.53 -13.11
CA ALA A 153 0.11 10.00 -12.19
C ALA A 153 -0.68 11.11 -11.47
N ALA A 154 -0.02 12.20 -11.08
CA ALA A 154 -0.68 13.37 -10.49
C ALA A 154 -1.55 14.09 -11.52
N GLU A 155 -1.07 14.26 -12.75
CA GLU A 155 -1.82 14.83 -13.87
C GLU A 155 -2.99 13.92 -14.26
N ASN A 156 -2.83 12.60 -14.31
CA ASN A 156 -3.94 11.68 -14.56
C ASN A 156 -4.97 11.72 -13.42
N ARG A 157 -4.52 11.79 -12.17
CA ARG A 157 -5.41 11.95 -11.02
C ARG A 157 -6.13 13.30 -11.08
N GLN A 158 -5.43 14.36 -11.45
CA GLN A 158 -6.01 15.68 -11.61
C GLN A 158 -6.95 15.74 -12.81
N ARG A 159 -6.64 15.09 -13.93
CA ARG A 159 -7.58 14.89 -15.06
C ARG A 159 -8.77 14.04 -14.67
N GLN A 160 -8.66 13.10 -13.73
CA GLN A 160 -9.85 12.41 -13.20
C GLN A 160 -10.70 13.30 -12.29
N ILE A 161 -10.08 14.27 -11.60
CA ILE A 161 -10.76 15.25 -10.74
C ILE A 161 -11.33 16.42 -11.56
N GLU A 162 -10.62 16.87 -12.59
CA GLU A 162 -10.92 18.00 -13.49
C GLU A 162 -11.64 17.57 -14.77
N SER A 163 -11.58 16.29 -15.16
CA SER A 163 -12.54 15.76 -16.13
C SER A 163 -13.89 16.00 -15.49
N PRO A 164 -14.71 16.88 -16.07
CA PRO A 164 -15.98 17.15 -15.48
C PRO A 164 -16.76 15.85 -15.66
N ALA A 165 -16.98 15.13 -14.57
CA ALA A 165 -18.35 14.82 -14.23
C ALA A 165 -19.06 16.18 -14.27
N ARG A 166 -19.47 16.56 -15.47
CA ARG A 166 -20.25 17.74 -15.74
C ARG A 166 -21.60 17.41 -15.13
N SER A 167 -21.70 17.53 -13.81
CA SER A 167 -22.92 17.97 -13.19
C SER A 167 -23.12 19.40 -13.65
N GLU A 168 -23.43 19.57 -14.95
CA GLU A 168 -24.45 20.53 -15.32
C GLU A 168 -25.57 20.35 -14.30
N PRO A 169 -26.17 21.43 -13.77
CA PRO A 169 -27.38 21.26 -12.98
C PRO A 169 -28.31 20.42 -13.83
N VAL A 170 -28.47 19.16 -13.42
CA VAL A 170 -29.34 18.23 -14.10
C VAL A 170 -30.71 18.83 -13.89
N ILE A 171 -31.20 19.55 -14.89
CA ILE A 171 -32.58 19.98 -14.94
C ILE A 171 -33.36 18.70 -15.23
N ASP A 172 -33.70 17.99 -14.16
CA ASP A 172 -34.57 16.86 -14.26
C ASP A 172 -35.96 17.37 -14.63
N LEU A 173 -36.41 16.99 -15.83
CA LEU A 173 -37.64 17.52 -16.45
C LEU A 173 -38.88 17.25 -15.60
N ASN A 174 -38.82 16.30 -14.65
CA ASN A 174 -39.89 15.97 -13.72
C ASN A 174 -39.34 15.63 -12.31
N ASP A 175 -39.00 16.65 -11.51
CA ASP A 175 -38.62 16.50 -10.09
C ASP A 175 -39.82 16.72 -9.14
N ASP A 176 -40.98 16.13 -9.46
CA ASP A 176 -42.09 16.14 -8.50
C ASP A 176 -41.74 15.33 -7.25
N ARG A 177 -41.95 15.94 -6.08
CA ARG A 177 -41.75 15.32 -4.75
C ARG A 177 -43.02 15.40 -3.91
N SER A 178 -44.18 15.51 -4.55
CA SER A 178 -45.49 15.51 -3.90
C SER A 178 -45.72 14.26 -3.06
N ILE A 179 -46.69 14.33 -2.14
CA ILE A 179 -47.08 13.21 -1.28
C ILE A 179 -47.44 11.97 -2.11
N GLY A 180 -48.13 12.15 -3.24
CA GLY A 180 -48.48 11.06 -4.15
C GLY A 180 -47.23 10.36 -4.70
N THR A 181 -46.25 11.13 -5.16
CA THR A 181 -44.98 10.60 -5.65
C THR A 181 -44.19 9.89 -4.56
N ARG A 182 -44.14 10.44 -3.35
CA ARG A 182 -43.50 9.78 -2.20
C ARG A 182 -44.17 8.45 -1.85
N LEU A 183 -45.50 8.41 -1.84
CA LEU A 183 -46.26 7.19 -1.55
C LEU A 183 -46.01 6.11 -2.61
N LEU A 184 -46.09 6.46 -3.89
CA LEU A 184 -45.78 5.55 -5.00
C LEU A 184 -44.33 5.05 -4.94
N SER A 185 -43.39 5.94 -4.58
CA SER A 185 -41.98 5.59 -4.42
C SER A 185 -41.77 4.59 -3.28
N CYS A 186 -42.50 4.71 -2.18
CA CYS A 186 -42.47 3.74 -1.08
C CYS A 186 -43.05 2.39 -1.50
N LEU A 187 -44.11 2.39 -2.32
CA LEU A 187 -44.73 1.17 -2.83
C LEU A 187 -43.80 0.35 -3.74
N ALA A 188 -42.78 0.97 -4.36
CA ALA A 188 -41.79 0.26 -5.16
C ALA A 188 -41.09 -0.88 -4.39
N TYR A 189 -40.79 -0.66 -3.11
CA TYR A 189 -40.11 -1.64 -2.26
C TYR A 189 -41.04 -2.76 -1.76
N LEU A 190 -42.34 -2.68 -2.02
CA LEU A 190 -43.25 -3.73 -1.65
C LEU A 190 -42.91 -5.03 -2.40
N LEU A 191 -42.53 -4.97 -3.68
CA LEU A 191 -42.17 -6.16 -4.45
C LEU A 191 -41.02 -6.96 -3.81
N PRO A 192 -39.79 -6.41 -3.65
CA PRO A 192 -38.69 -7.16 -3.07
C PRO A 192 -38.96 -7.61 -1.62
N LEU A 193 -39.78 -6.86 -0.86
CA LEU A 193 -40.19 -7.28 0.48
C LEU A 193 -41.15 -8.48 0.46
N LEU A 194 -42.10 -8.50 -0.48
CA LEU A 194 -43.05 -9.60 -0.63
C LEU A 194 -42.39 -10.88 -1.15
N ASP A 195 -41.35 -10.76 -1.98
CA ASP A 195 -40.61 -11.93 -2.50
C ASP A 195 -39.82 -12.66 -1.39
N VAL A 196 -39.40 -11.94 -0.34
CA VAL A 196 -38.68 -12.52 0.82
C VAL A 196 -39.55 -12.78 2.04
N ILE A 197 -40.85 -12.48 2.02
CA ILE A 197 -41.71 -12.63 3.21
C ILE A 197 -41.65 -14.04 3.81
N GLN A 198 -41.58 -15.06 2.95
CA GLN A 198 -41.50 -16.46 3.37
C GLN A 198 -40.24 -16.76 4.19
N TYR A 199 -39.14 -16.06 3.91
CA TYR A 199 -37.88 -16.20 4.64
C TYR A 199 -37.95 -15.63 6.07
N GLY A 200 -38.96 -14.81 6.36
CA GLY A 200 -39.18 -14.25 7.67
C GLY A 200 -40.07 -15.10 8.60
N PHE A 201 -40.78 -16.13 8.10
CA PHE A 201 -41.67 -16.95 8.95
C PHE A 201 -40.98 -17.58 10.19
N PRO A 202 -39.73 -18.06 10.11
CA PRO A 202 -38.96 -18.48 11.28
C PRO A 202 -38.94 -17.47 12.44
N LEU A 203 -38.92 -16.17 12.11
CA LEU A 203 -38.90 -15.10 13.13
C LEU A 203 -40.16 -15.07 13.97
N LEU A 204 -41.30 -15.61 13.50
CA LEU A 204 -42.53 -15.66 14.28
C LEU A 204 -42.41 -16.57 15.52
N GLN A 205 -41.48 -17.54 15.50
CA GLN A 205 -41.20 -18.38 16.67
C GLN A 205 -40.45 -17.59 17.76
N VAL A 206 -39.62 -16.62 17.36
CA VAL A 206 -38.81 -15.80 18.27
C VAL A 206 -39.55 -14.52 18.68
N VAL A 207 -40.30 -13.92 17.76
CA VAL A 207 -41.02 -12.66 17.94
C VAL A 207 -42.48 -12.80 17.46
N PRO A 208 -43.36 -13.45 18.25
CA PRO A 208 -44.75 -13.68 17.85
C PRO A 208 -45.55 -12.41 17.56
N GLY A 209 -45.14 -11.28 18.15
CA GLY A 209 -45.77 -9.96 17.94
C GLY A 209 -45.73 -9.47 16.49
N LEU A 210 -44.88 -10.05 15.62
CA LEU A 210 -44.84 -9.73 14.19
C LEU A 210 -45.96 -10.41 13.38
N ALA A 211 -46.69 -11.37 13.96
CA ALA A 211 -47.70 -12.13 13.23
C ALA A 211 -48.76 -11.27 12.49
N PRO A 212 -49.29 -10.17 13.06
CA PRO A 212 -50.23 -9.31 12.32
C PRO A 212 -49.61 -8.64 11.09
N LEU A 213 -48.33 -8.25 11.16
CA LEU A 213 -47.61 -7.65 10.03
C LEU A 213 -47.40 -8.69 8.91
N PHE A 214 -46.99 -9.89 9.27
CA PHE A 214 -46.84 -10.99 8.31
C PHE A 214 -48.18 -11.36 7.66
N ALA A 215 -49.26 -11.39 8.44
CA ALA A 215 -50.60 -11.64 7.91
C ALA A 215 -51.04 -10.54 6.92
N LEU A 216 -50.74 -9.27 7.21
CA LEU A 216 -51.04 -8.16 6.31
C LEU A 216 -50.27 -8.26 4.99
N LEU A 217 -48.98 -8.58 5.05
CA LEU A 217 -48.12 -8.72 3.86
C LEU A 217 -48.38 -10.02 3.08
N ALA A 218 -48.88 -11.07 3.75
CA ALA A 218 -49.24 -12.33 3.09
C ALA A 218 -50.38 -12.16 2.07
N ILE A 219 -51.29 -11.21 2.29
CA ILE A 219 -52.41 -10.93 1.38
C ILE A 219 -51.91 -10.54 -0.03
N PRO A 220 -51.15 -9.44 -0.23
CA PRO A 220 -50.64 -9.10 -1.55
C PRO A 220 -49.66 -10.15 -2.08
N SER A 221 -48.85 -10.79 -1.23
CA SER A 221 -47.96 -11.89 -1.65
C SER A 221 -48.76 -13.05 -2.28
N SER A 222 -49.84 -13.50 -1.63
CA SER A 222 -50.70 -14.56 -2.17
C SER A 222 -51.37 -14.18 -3.50
N LEU A 223 -51.74 -12.92 -3.67
CA LEU A 223 -52.35 -12.43 -4.91
C LEU A 223 -51.35 -12.43 -6.07
N ILE A 224 -50.11 -12.03 -5.81
CA ILE A 224 -49.02 -12.08 -6.79
C ILE A 224 -48.74 -13.54 -7.19
N ASN A 225 -48.64 -14.43 -6.20
CA ASN A 225 -48.36 -15.85 -6.43
C ASN A 225 -49.52 -16.62 -7.10
N ALA A 226 -50.75 -16.10 -7.05
CA ALA A 226 -51.89 -16.68 -7.76
C ALA A 226 -51.78 -16.52 -9.29
N ILE A 227 -50.97 -15.56 -9.76
CA ILE A 227 -50.71 -15.32 -11.18
C ILE A 227 -49.43 -16.07 -11.57
N PRO A 228 -49.45 -16.91 -12.61
CA PRO A 228 -48.22 -17.52 -13.13
C PRO A 228 -47.20 -16.44 -13.49
N PHE A 229 -45.99 -16.55 -12.94
CA PHE A 229 -44.93 -15.57 -13.09
C PHE A 229 -45.27 -14.16 -12.55
N GLY A 230 -46.19 -14.05 -11.57
CA GLY A 230 -46.64 -12.76 -11.03
C GLY A 230 -45.51 -11.82 -10.59
N SER A 231 -44.56 -12.32 -9.79
CA SER A 231 -43.38 -11.53 -9.37
C SER A 231 -42.55 -11.06 -10.56
N LEU A 232 -42.36 -11.92 -11.58
CA LEU A 232 -41.61 -11.57 -12.79
C LEU A 232 -42.35 -10.51 -13.64
N ILE A 233 -43.68 -10.60 -13.75
CA ILE A 233 -44.49 -9.60 -14.44
C ILE A 233 -44.37 -8.25 -13.72
N LEU A 234 -44.45 -8.23 -12.39
CA LEU A 234 -44.26 -7.02 -11.60
C LEU A 234 -42.86 -6.48 -11.73
N PHE A 235 -41.84 -7.33 -11.69
CA PHE A 235 -40.44 -6.95 -11.91
C PHE A 235 -40.27 -6.20 -13.23
N PHE A 236 -40.77 -6.75 -14.34
CA PHE A 236 -40.71 -6.08 -15.65
C PHE A 236 -41.57 -4.81 -15.68
N GLY A 237 -42.72 -4.80 -14.99
CA GLY A 237 -43.55 -3.60 -14.84
C GLY A 237 -42.80 -2.47 -14.15
N LEU A 238 -42.20 -2.73 -12.97
CA LEU A 238 -41.42 -1.74 -12.23
C LEU A 238 -40.18 -1.30 -13.02
N SER A 239 -39.49 -2.24 -13.69
CA SER A 239 -38.34 -1.94 -14.55
C SER A 239 -38.72 -1.11 -15.78
N SER A 240 -39.92 -1.28 -16.33
CA SER A 240 -40.41 -0.43 -17.42
C SER A 240 -40.77 0.96 -16.92
N LEU A 241 -41.41 1.06 -15.74
CA LEU A 241 -41.77 2.34 -15.13
C LEU A 241 -40.53 3.15 -14.72
N SER A 242 -39.46 2.50 -14.22
CA SER A 242 -38.23 3.20 -13.82
C SER A 242 -37.55 3.92 -14.98
N ASN A 243 -37.69 3.39 -16.19
CA ASN A 243 -37.12 3.95 -17.42
C ASN A 243 -38.04 5.00 -18.10
N ASN A 244 -39.31 5.12 -17.70
CA ASN A 244 -40.21 6.10 -18.31
C ASN A 244 -40.00 7.50 -17.69
N LYS A 245 -39.43 8.41 -18.50
CA LYS A 245 -39.09 9.80 -18.13
C LYS A 245 -40.30 10.71 -17.86
N GLU A 246 -41.51 10.27 -18.21
CA GLU A 246 -42.73 10.99 -17.83
C GLU A 246 -42.98 10.91 -16.32
N TYR A 247 -42.43 9.91 -15.63
CA TYR A 247 -42.56 9.79 -14.18
C TYR A 247 -41.51 10.61 -13.41
N PRO A 248 -41.83 11.06 -12.19
CA PRO A 248 -40.90 11.85 -11.40
C PRO A 248 -39.62 11.08 -11.08
N ARG A 249 -38.47 11.75 -11.07
CA ARG A 249 -37.19 11.08 -10.81
C ARG A 249 -37.13 10.39 -9.45
N LEU A 250 -37.75 10.96 -8.42
CA LEU A 250 -37.85 10.30 -7.12
C LEU A 250 -38.50 8.91 -7.24
N LEU A 251 -39.60 8.80 -8.00
CA LEU A 251 -40.27 7.54 -8.26
C LEU A 251 -39.40 6.59 -9.08
N ARG A 252 -38.80 7.09 -10.17
CA ARG A 252 -37.92 6.28 -11.03
C ARG A 252 -36.72 5.72 -10.29
N PHE A 253 -36.10 6.52 -9.44
CA PHE A 253 -34.98 6.10 -8.60
C PHE A 253 -35.38 4.98 -7.65
N ASN A 254 -36.49 5.15 -6.92
CA ASN A 254 -36.97 4.15 -5.98
C ASN A 254 -37.41 2.85 -6.68
N LEU A 255 -38.04 2.94 -7.85
CA LEU A 255 -38.35 1.78 -8.70
C LEU A 255 -37.08 1.05 -9.13
N GLN A 256 -36.08 1.78 -9.62
CA GLN A 256 -34.82 1.18 -10.06
C GLN A 256 -34.07 0.51 -8.90
N GLN A 257 -34.05 1.16 -7.73
CA GLN A 257 -33.42 0.60 -6.54
C GLN A 257 -34.14 -0.66 -6.06
N ALA A 258 -35.48 -0.68 -6.09
CA ALA A 258 -36.27 -1.87 -5.74
C ALA A 258 -36.06 -3.03 -6.73
N VAL A 259 -36.02 -2.74 -8.04
CA VAL A 259 -35.72 -3.73 -9.09
C VAL A 259 -34.32 -4.31 -8.90
N LEU A 260 -33.31 -3.47 -8.63
CA LEU A 260 -31.95 -3.95 -8.37
C LEU A 260 -31.86 -4.78 -7.08
N LEU A 261 -32.62 -4.40 -6.04
CA LEU A 261 -32.69 -5.18 -4.81
C LEU A 261 -33.30 -6.56 -5.08
N ASP A 262 -34.34 -6.64 -5.90
CA ASP A 262 -34.97 -7.91 -6.31
C ASP A 262 -34.00 -8.80 -7.11
N VAL A 263 -33.23 -8.23 -8.05
CA VAL A 263 -32.17 -8.99 -8.74
C VAL A 263 -31.12 -9.53 -7.75
N LEU A 264 -30.76 -8.73 -6.74
CA LEU A 264 -29.75 -9.13 -5.75
C LEU A 264 -30.20 -10.35 -4.93
N LEU A 265 -31.51 -10.53 -4.72
CA LEU A 265 -32.09 -11.66 -4.01
C LEU A 265 -31.96 -12.99 -4.74
N PHE A 266 -31.77 -12.95 -6.05
CA PHE A 266 -31.52 -14.15 -6.82
C PHE A 266 -30.15 -14.76 -6.50
N ILE A 267 -29.16 -13.93 -6.12
CA ILE A 267 -27.78 -14.38 -5.91
C ILE A 267 -27.65 -15.38 -4.75
N PRO A 268 -28.13 -15.10 -3.52
CA PRO A 268 -28.08 -16.06 -2.42
C PRO A 268 -28.76 -17.38 -2.79
N ASN A 269 -29.93 -17.31 -3.45
CA ASN A 269 -30.66 -18.51 -3.89
C ASN A 269 -29.83 -19.39 -4.83
N ILE A 270 -29.15 -18.81 -5.81
CA ILE A 270 -28.23 -19.56 -6.68
C ILE A 270 -27.09 -20.19 -5.89
N ILE A 271 -26.45 -19.42 -5.00
CA ILE A 271 -25.29 -19.88 -4.22
C ILE A 271 -25.65 -21.10 -3.37
N PHE A 272 -26.75 -21.03 -2.61
CA PHE A 272 -27.16 -22.15 -1.77
C PHE A 272 -27.65 -23.34 -2.59
N SER A 273 -28.39 -23.11 -3.68
CA SER A 273 -28.86 -24.20 -4.56
C SER A 273 -27.70 -24.94 -5.21
N LEU A 274 -26.68 -24.21 -5.70
CA LEU A 274 -25.49 -24.81 -6.29
C LEU A 274 -24.64 -25.52 -5.23
N GLY A 275 -24.48 -24.94 -4.04
CA GLY A 275 -23.77 -25.55 -2.93
C GLY A 275 -24.40 -26.87 -2.50
N ALA A 276 -25.72 -26.91 -2.34
CA ALA A 276 -26.45 -28.12 -1.98
C ALA A 276 -26.33 -29.20 -3.06
N MET A 277 -26.43 -28.83 -4.34
CA MET A 277 -26.21 -29.74 -5.47
C MET A 277 -24.81 -30.38 -5.44
N VAL A 278 -23.77 -29.60 -5.10
CA VAL A 278 -22.39 -30.10 -4.98
C VAL A 278 -22.21 -31.00 -3.75
N ALA A 279 -22.88 -30.68 -2.64
CA ALA A 279 -22.81 -31.44 -1.39
C ALA A 279 -23.59 -32.78 -1.46
N GLY A 280 -24.39 -33.01 -2.51
CA GLY A 280 -25.29 -34.17 -2.59
C GLY A 280 -26.46 -34.09 -1.61
N GLU A 281 -26.74 -32.89 -1.09
CA GLU A 281 -27.85 -32.63 -0.17
C GLU A 281 -29.06 -32.13 -0.96
N GLY A 282 -30.26 -32.63 -0.65
CA GLY A 282 -31.52 -32.18 -1.26
C GLY A 282 -32.04 -30.84 -0.70
N GLY A 283 -31.14 -29.96 -0.24
CA GLY A 283 -31.48 -28.82 0.61
C GLY A 283 -31.54 -27.48 -0.12
N GLY A 284 -32.50 -26.64 0.26
CA GLY A 284 -32.51 -25.22 -0.08
C GLY A 284 -31.62 -24.39 0.85
N MET A 285 -31.79 -23.06 0.83
CA MET A 285 -31.11 -22.15 1.76
C MET A 285 -31.40 -22.53 3.23
N PRO A 286 -30.39 -22.57 4.13
CA PRO A 286 -30.62 -22.80 5.56
C PRO A 286 -31.54 -21.74 6.19
N GLU A 287 -32.31 -22.13 7.22
CA GLU A 287 -33.29 -21.26 7.88
C GLU A 287 -32.65 -19.97 8.41
N GLU A 288 -31.44 -20.06 8.97
CA GLU A 288 -30.71 -18.89 9.48
C GLU A 288 -30.33 -17.93 8.34
N SER A 289 -29.97 -18.47 7.18
CA SER A 289 -29.63 -17.67 6.00
C SER A 289 -30.86 -16.99 5.41
N MET A 290 -32.01 -17.68 5.40
CA MET A 290 -33.30 -17.09 5.01
C MET A 290 -33.61 -15.86 5.87
N VAL A 291 -33.52 -16.01 7.20
CA VAL A 291 -33.78 -14.89 8.13
C VAL A 291 -32.83 -13.72 7.89
N VAL A 292 -31.54 -13.98 7.64
CA VAL A 292 -30.57 -12.92 7.33
C VAL A 292 -30.97 -12.15 6.06
N VAL A 293 -31.37 -12.85 5.00
CA VAL A 293 -31.84 -12.22 3.75
C VAL A 293 -33.09 -11.37 4.03
N PHE A 294 -34.08 -11.91 4.74
CA PHE A 294 -35.29 -11.17 5.11
C PHE A 294 -34.99 -9.90 5.89
N VAL A 295 -34.12 -9.98 6.91
CA VAL A 295 -33.73 -8.84 7.74
C VAL A 295 -32.98 -7.79 6.92
N ALA A 296 -32.05 -8.20 6.05
CA ALA A 296 -31.29 -7.29 5.20
C ALA A 296 -32.21 -6.47 4.27
N VAL A 297 -33.16 -7.14 3.61
CA VAL A 297 -34.16 -6.49 2.74
C VAL A 297 -35.08 -5.58 3.53
N SER A 298 -35.51 -6.03 4.70
CA SER A 298 -36.36 -5.23 5.59
C SER A 298 -35.65 -3.94 6.02
N ILE A 299 -34.36 -4.00 6.38
CA ILE A 299 -33.56 -2.82 6.70
C ILE A 299 -33.46 -1.87 5.50
N CYS A 300 -33.15 -2.40 4.31
CA CYS A 300 -33.09 -1.59 3.08
C CYS A 300 -34.42 -0.91 2.77
N THR A 301 -35.53 -1.63 2.95
CA THR A 301 -36.89 -1.14 2.72
C THR A 301 -37.27 -0.07 3.73
N ILE A 302 -37.05 -0.31 5.03
CA ILE A 302 -37.36 0.65 6.11
C ILE A 302 -36.54 1.93 5.92
N TYR A 303 -35.25 1.82 5.62
CA TYR A 303 -34.40 2.97 5.32
C TYR A 303 -34.96 3.76 4.13
N SER A 304 -35.25 3.08 3.03
CA SER A 304 -35.69 3.73 1.80
C SER A 304 -37.04 4.44 1.94
N VAL A 305 -38.00 3.77 2.59
CA VAL A 305 -39.31 4.35 2.91
C VAL A 305 -39.17 5.53 3.88
N GLY A 306 -38.29 5.41 4.87
CA GLY A 306 -38.02 6.48 5.84
C GLY A 306 -37.49 7.75 5.18
N VAL A 307 -36.44 7.63 4.37
CA VAL A 307 -35.87 8.79 3.63
C VAL A 307 -36.90 9.38 2.67
N THR A 308 -37.57 8.55 1.89
CA THR A 308 -38.55 8.99 0.89
C THR A 308 -39.75 9.69 1.53
N THR A 309 -40.24 9.19 2.67
CA THR A 309 -41.41 9.77 3.35
C THR A 309 -41.04 11.04 4.13
N LEU A 310 -39.97 10.98 4.93
CA LEU A 310 -39.60 12.04 5.87
C LEU A 310 -38.88 13.20 5.19
N LEU A 311 -37.93 12.90 4.31
CA LEU A 311 -37.09 13.90 3.65
C LEU A 311 -37.63 14.23 2.26
N GLY A 312 -38.31 13.28 1.60
CA GLY A 312 -38.69 13.45 0.20
C GLY A 312 -37.48 13.38 -0.74
N ASP A 313 -36.38 12.82 -0.25
CA ASP A 313 -35.12 12.67 -0.96
C ASP A 313 -34.93 11.26 -1.50
N ASP A 314 -34.00 11.12 -2.43
CA ASP A 314 -33.63 9.81 -2.96
C ASP A 314 -32.89 9.04 -1.86
N PRO A 315 -33.29 7.81 -1.51
CA PRO A 315 -32.57 6.99 -0.54
C PRO A 315 -31.26 6.46 -1.10
N ASP A 316 -30.20 7.28 -1.00
CA ASP A 316 -28.92 7.05 -1.65
C ASP A 316 -27.84 6.41 -0.76
N GLY A 317 -28.19 6.03 0.47
CA GLY A 317 -27.27 5.47 1.46
C GLY A 317 -27.06 3.96 1.43
N ILE A 318 -27.63 3.21 0.47
CA ILE A 318 -27.43 1.76 0.36
C ILE A 318 -26.15 1.49 -0.45
N PRO A 319 -25.06 0.95 0.16
CA PRO A 319 -23.78 0.80 -0.50
C PRO A 319 -23.86 -0.03 -1.79
N GLY A 320 -23.30 0.49 -2.88
CA GLY A 320 -23.31 -0.14 -4.21
C GLY A 320 -24.66 -0.04 -4.92
N LEU A 321 -25.77 -0.36 -4.24
CA LEU A 321 -27.12 -0.39 -4.81
C LEU A 321 -27.61 1.00 -5.23
N SER A 322 -27.50 1.99 -4.33
CA SER A 322 -27.96 3.35 -4.60
C SER A 322 -27.19 4.01 -5.74
N ASN A 323 -25.88 3.79 -5.80
CA ASN A 323 -25.04 4.28 -6.90
C ASN A 323 -25.39 3.60 -8.22
N ALA A 324 -25.67 2.29 -8.22
CA ALA A 324 -26.12 1.57 -9.41
C ALA A 324 -27.48 2.08 -9.91
N ALA A 325 -28.43 2.33 -9.00
CA ALA A 325 -29.73 2.91 -9.34
C ALA A 325 -29.58 4.32 -9.93
N LYS A 326 -28.80 5.19 -9.26
CA LYS A 326 -28.51 6.55 -9.71
C LYS A 326 -27.88 6.57 -11.09
N ASN A 327 -26.85 5.76 -11.31
CA ASN A 327 -26.16 5.66 -12.59
C ASN A 327 -27.10 5.16 -13.70
N SER A 328 -28.00 4.22 -13.41
CA SER A 328 -28.97 3.75 -14.42
C SER A 328 -29.92 4.87 -14.84
N ILE A 329 -30.44 5.63 -13.87
CA ILE A 329 -31.37 6.73 -14.12
C ILE A 329 -30.68 7.93 -14.79
N ASP A 330 -29.41 8.15 -14.49
CA ASP A 330 -28.64 9.29 -15.00
C ASP A 330 -27.92 8.99 -16.33
N ARG A 331 -27.61 7.72 -16.66
CA ARG A 331 -26.92 7.30 -17.91
C ARG A 331 -27.79 7.45 -19.15
N ASP A 332 -29.11 7.36 -19.03
CA ASP A 332 -30.04 7.58 -20.15
C ASP A 332 -30.15 9.07 -20.57
N ARG A 333 -29.16 9.90 -20.19
CA ARG A 333 -29.03 11.33 -20.52
C ARG A 333 -27.90 11.65 -21.50
N SER A 334 -27.06 10.68 -21.90
CA SER A 334 -26.04 10.82 -22.97
C SER A 334 -26.50 10.18 -24.27
#